data_AF-A0AB34SHX4-F1
#
_entry.id   AF-A0AB34SHX4-F1
#
_cell.length_a   1.000
_cell.length_b   1.000
_cell.length_c   1.000
_cell.angle_alpha   90.00
_cell.angle_beta   90.00
_cell.angle_gamma   90.00
#
_symmetry.space_group_name_H-M   'P 1'
#
loop_
_entity.id
_entity.type
_entity.pdbx_description
1 polymer ?
#
loop_
_entity_poly.entity_id
_entity_poly.type
_entity_poly.pdbx_seq_one_letter_code
_entity_poly.pdbx_strand_id
1 'polypeptide(L)'
;MKNGKALTESEIIASSGVGNLKGTYQGAGNPLLKGEGNVGTYKELIDAGKRGDNLTPHHMPSAEYMKNNGVSKNNGISMNMEQPATGGRHRLTDTYGRNMTDAEKANYYGLSSRDALAHDLWNAREIYIQQGKYTPEIREGLLDVIKRNKSDHPNLFNK
;
A
#
# COMPACT_ATOMS: atom_id res chain seq x y z
N MET A 1 44.79 -28.07 -2.17
CA MET A 1 43.48 -27.60 -2.65
C MET A 1 42.74 -27.03 -1.46
N LYS A 2 42.43 -25.73 -1.45
CA LYS A 2 41.82 -25.04 -0.31
C LYS A 2 40.30 -25.27 -0.36
N ASN A 3 39.76 -25.89 0.69
CA ASN A 3 38.31 -26.05 0.88
C ASN A 3 37.67 -24.67 1.07
N GLY A 4 36.93 -24.21 0.08
CA GLY A 4 36.09 -23.02 0.17
C GLY A 4 34.87 -23.31 1.04
N LYS A 5 34.79 -22.67 2.20
CA LYS A 5 33.60 -22.66 3.06
C LYS A 5 32.48 -21.93 2.30
N ALA A 6 31.32 -22.58 2.14
CA ALA A 6 30.13 -21.92 1.62
C ALA A 6 29.70 -20.81 2.61
N LEU A 7 29.50 -19.60 2.07
CA LEU A 7 29.05 -18.45 2.84
C LEU A 7 27.58 -18.63 3.24
N THR A 8 27.26 -18.21 4.45
CA THR A 8 25.90 -18.21 4.99
C THR A 8 25.06 -17.09 4.36
N GLU A 9 23.72 -17.20 4.37
CA GLU A 9 22.83 -16.19 3.77
C GLU A 9 23.06 -14.77 4.33
N SER A 10 23.47 -14.66 5.60
CA SER A 10 23.85 -13.40 6.23
C SER A 10 25.14 -12.78 5.66
N GLU A 11 26.09 -13.60 5.21
CA GLU A 11 27.35 -13.14 4.59
C GLU A 11 27.15 -12.73 3.12
N ILE A 12 26.18 -13.34 2.42
CA ILE A 12 25.80 -12.97 1.05
C ILE A 12 25.18 -11.55 1.02
N ILE A 13 24.34 -11.23 2.01
CA ILE A 13 23.70 -9.91 2.13
C ILE A 13 24.74 -8.82 2.41
N ALA A 14 25.79 -9.12 3.17
CA ALA A 14 26.86 -8.16 3.45
C ALA A 14 27.79 -7.89 2.25
N SER A 15 27.91 -8.84 1.31
CA SER A 15 28.80 -8.72 0.14
C SER A 15 28.17 -8.03 -1.07
N SER A 16 26.84 -7.91 -1.11
CA SER A 16 26.10 -7.24 -2.18
C SER A 16 26.00 -5.74 -1.91
N GLY A 17 27.14 -5.07 -1.96
CA GLY A 17 27.23 -3.62 -1.88
C GLY A 17 26.45 -2.94 -3.01
N VAL A 18 25.27 -2.40 -2.69
CA VAL A 18 24.58 -1.40 -3.51
C VAL A 18 24.23 -0.21 -2.61
N GLY A 19 25.02 0.85 -2.75
CA GLY A 19 24.65 2.26 -2.63
C GLY A 19 23.90 2.74 -1.38
N ASN A 20 24.63 3.44 -0.50
CA ASN A 20 24.17 4.61 0.28
C ASN A 20 22.68 4.68 0.67
N LEU A 21 22.26 3.84 1.62
CA LEU A 21 21.06 4.09 2.41
C LEU A 21 21.44 4.94 3.63
N LYS A 22 21.30 6.27 3.50
CA LYS A 22 21.15 7.14 4.67
C LYS A 22 19.78 6.87 5.31
N GLY A 23 19.75 5.95 6.26
CA GLY A 23 18.59 5.66 7.07
C GLY A 23 18.94 4.60 8.09
N THR A 24 19.27 5.03 9.30
CA THR A 24 19.50 4.15 10.45
C THR A 24 18.24 3.32 10.72
N TYR A 25 18.24 2.03 10.38
CA TYR A 25 17.24 1.09 10.87
C TYR A 25 17.47 0.87 12.37
N GLN A 26 16.86 1.73 13.18
CA GLN A 26 16.84 1.61 14.63
C GLN A 26 15.40 1.48 15.12
N GLY A 27 15.18 0.41 15.88
CA GLY A 27 14.23 0.38 16.97
C GLY A 27 12.87 -0.20 16.62
N ALA A 28 12.32 -0.95 17.58
CA ALA A 28 10.93 -1.39 17.61
C ALA A 28 9.98 -0.19 17.46
N GLY A 29 9.68 0.19 16.21
CA GLY A 29 8.87 1.37 15.91
C GLY A 29 7.42 1.14 16.31
N ASN A 30 6.73 2.21 16.69
CA ASN A 30 5.32 2.28 17.11
C ASN A 30 4.40 1.19 16.54
N PRO A 31 3.63 0.43 17.34
CA PRO A 31 2.71 -0.59 16.82
C PRO A 31 1.73 0.02 15.79
N LEU A 32 1.25 -0.81 14.86
CA LEU A 32 0.17 -0.40 13.95
C LEU A 32 -0.98 0.19 14.74
N LEU A 33 -1.66 1.19 14.17
CA LEU A 33 -2.88 1.71 14.79
C LEU A 33 -3.94 0.61 14.79
N LYS A 34 -4.78 0.58 15.84
CA LYS A 34 -5.90 -0.37 15.89
C LYS A 34 -6.83 -0.14 14.69
N GLY A 35 -6.87 -1.11 13.78
CA GLY A 35 -7.68 -1.06 12.56
C GLY A 35 -6.92 -0.59 11.31
N GLU A 36 -5.62 -0.29 11.42
CA GLU A 36 -4.73 -0.16 10.27
C GLU A 36 -4.60 -1.51 9.54
N GLY A 37 -4.69 -1.51 8.22
CA GLY A 37 -4.76 -2.74 7.42
C GLY A 37 -6.16 -3.31 7.23
N ASN A 38 -7.18 -2.82 7.95
CA ASN A 38 -8.57 -3.23 7.70
C ASN A 38 -9.01 -2.82 6.29
N VAL A 39 -9.77 -3.70 5.63
CA VAL A 39 -10.21 -3.53 4.25
C VAL A 39 -11.73 -3.45 4.18
N GLY A 40 -12.21 -2.58 3.31
CA GLY A 40 -13.64 -2.34 3.10
C GLY A 40 -13.87 -1.52 1.86
N THR A 41 -15.14 -1.32 1.51
CA THR A 41 -15.51 -0.16 0.71
C THR A 41 -15.20 1.09 1.51
N TYR A 42 -14.98 2.21 0.82
CA TYR A 42 -14.77 3.49 1.51
C TYR A 42 -15.89 3.80 2.50
N LYS A 43 -17.16 3.52 2.14
CA LYS A 43 -18.30 3.76 3.03
C LYS A 43 -18.23 2.89 4.30
N GLU A 44 -17.95 1.60 4.16
CA GLU A 44 -17.86 0.69 5.32
C GLU A 44 -16.77 1.13 6.30
N LEU A 45 -15.59 1.53 5.79
CA LEU A 45 -14.49 1.96 6.64
C LEU A 45 -14.75 3.32 7.30
N ILE A 46 -15.45 4.24 6.62
CA ILE A 46 -15.88 5.51 7.22
C ILE A 46 -16.95 5.27 8.29
N ASP A 47 -17.93 4.40 8.04
CA ASP A 47 -19.00 4.09 9.00
C ASP A 47 -18.47 3.37 10.24
N ALA A 48 -17.45 2.51 10.09
CA ALA A 48 -16.79 1.81 11.19
C ALA A 48 -15.72 2.65 11.92
N GLY A 49 -15.23 3.71 11.28
CA GLY A 49 -14.18 4.58 11.80
C GLY A 49 -14.67 5.51 12.92
N LYS A 50 -13.72 6.17 13.59
CA LYS A 50 -14.04 7.16 14.63
C LYS A 50 -13.16 8.39 14.48
N ARG A 51 -13.72 9.56 14.77
CA ARG A 51 -12.93 10.81 14.76
C ARG A 51 -11.74 10.69 15.71
N GLY A 52 -10.54 10.97 15.20
CA GLY A 52 -9.30 10.94 15.98
C GLY A 52 -8.63 9.57 16.10
N ASP A 53 -9.08 8.54 15.37
CA ASP A 53 -8.34 7.27 15.26
C ASP A 53 -7.06 7.37 14.42
N ASN A 54 -6.85 8.50 13.73
CA ASN A 54 -5.73 8.73 12.83
C ASN A 54 -5.66 7.70 11.70
N LEU A 55 -6.79 7.14 11.28
CA LEU A 55 -6.88 6.27 10.12
C LEU A 55 -7.60 6.99 8.98
N THR A 56 -7.19 6.69 7.76
CA THR A 56 -7.91 7.11 6.56
C THR A 56 -7.96 5.95 5.58
N PRO A 57 -9.14 5.62 5.03
CA PRO A 57 -9.25 4.63 3.97
C PRO A 57 -8.55 5.12 2.70
N HIS A 58 -7.55 4.38 2.24
CA HIS A 58 -6.88 4.61 0.96
C HIS A 58 -7.48 3.72 -0.12
N HIS A 59 -8.04 4.32 -1.17
CA HIS A 59 -8.59 3.61 -2.33
C HIS A 59 -7.48 2.93 -3.15
N MET A 60 -7.65 1.65 -3.48
CA MET A 60 -6.73 0.89 -4.33
C MET A 60 -7.54 0.00 -5.30
N PRO A 61 -7.74 0.38 -6.58
CA PRO A 61 -7.22 1.58 -7.23
C PRO A 61 -7.74 2.91 -6.66
N SER A 62 -7.04 4.02 -6.91
CA SER A 62 -7.44 5.36 -6.45
C SER A 62 -8.89 5.73 -6.78
N ALA A 63 -9.50 6.59 -5.95
CA ALA A 63 -10.91 6.97 -6.09
C ALA A 63 -11.27 7.54 -7.48
N GLU A 64 -10.37 8.35 -8.06
CA GLU A 64 -10.61 8.93 -9.38
C GLU A 64 -10.48 7.88 -10.50
N TYR A 65 -9.54 6.93 -10.39
CA TYR A 65 -9.47 5.80 -11.33
C TYR A 65 -10.77 4.99 -11.30
N MET A 66 -11.26 4.67 -10.10
CA MET A 66 -12.50 3.91 -9.92
C MET A 66 -13.71 4.66 -10.48
N LYS A 67 -13.78 5.97 -10.24
CA LYS A 67 -14.83 6.84 -10.79
C LYS A 67 -14.82 6.88 -12.32
N ASN A 68 -13.65 7.00 -12.93
CA ASN A 68 -13.50 6.97 -14.40
C ASN A 68 -13.95 5.63 -15.00
N ASN A 69 -13.97 4.57 -14.20
CA ASN A 69 -14.43 3.23 -14.57
C ASN A 69 -15.84 2.92 -14.03
N GLY A 70 -16.63 3.93 -13.66
CA GLY A 70 -18.04 3.79 -13.29
C GLY A 70 -18.30 3.36 -11.85
N VAL A 71 -17.29 3.29 -10.99
CA VAL A 71 -17.43 2.94 -9.57
C VAL A 71 -17.41 4.20 -8.72
N SER A 72 -18.50 4.42 -7.96
CA SER A 72 -18.57 5.57 -7.05
C SER A 72 -17.51 5.48 -5.94
N LYS A 73 -17.10 6.65 -5.41
CA LYS A 73 -16.13 6.74 -4.30
C LYS A 73 -16.51 5.83 -3.12
N ASN A 74 -17.79 5.79 -2.76
CA ASN A 74 -18.29 5.02 -1.62
C ASN A 74 -18.12 3.50 -1.80
N ASN A 75 -18.14 3.03 -3.05
CA ASN A 75 -18.07 1.60 -3.40
C ASN A 75 -16.65 1.15 -3.77
N GLY A 76 -15.71 2.07 -3.94
CA GLY A 76 -14.31 1.73 -4.18
C GLY A 76 -13.68 1.03 -2.99
N ILE A 77 -12.92 -0.03 -3.26
CA ILE A 77 -12.22 -0.81 -2.22
C ILE A 77 -11.04 -0.02 -1.70
N SER A 78 -10.89 -0.01 -0.39
CA SER A 78 -9.89 0.75 0.34
C SER A 78 -9.29 -0.07 1.48
N MET A 79 -8.10 0.32 1.92
CA MET A 79 -7.49 -0.17 3.15
C MET A 79 -7.21 0.99 4.10
N ASN A 80 -7.48 0.83 5.39
CA ASN A 80 -7.13 1.83 6.39
C ASN A 80 -5.61 1.97 6.49
N MET A 81 -5.12 3.19 6.32
CA MET A 81 -3.72 3.57 6.50
C MET A 81 -3.61 4.69 7.53
N GLU A 82 -2.49 4.74 8.27
CA GLU A 82 -2.25 5.82 9.21
C GLU A 82 -2.22 7.20 8.52
N GLN A 83 -2.94 8.13 9.12
CA GLN A 83 -2.96 9.54 8.80
C GLN A 83 -3.30 10.40 10.04
N PRO A 84 -2.33 10.72 10.91
CA PRO A 84 -2.48 11.73 11.95
C PRO A 84 -2.58 13.14 11.35
N ALA A 85 -2.65 14.17 12.21
CA ALA A 85 -2.69 15.57 11.77
C ALA A 85 -1.57 15.92 10.77
N THR A 86 -0.35 15.44 11.03
CA THR A 86 0.85 15.68 10.21
C THR A 86 1.54 14.37 9.86
N GLY A 87 1.90 14.14 8.59
CA GLY A 87 2.64 12.95 8.16
C GLY A 87 1.76 11.72 7.87
N GLY A 88 2.21 10.52 8.22
CA GLY A 88 1.42 9.28 8.03
C GLY A 88 1.56 8.62 6.66
N ARG A 89 1.44 7.29 6.65
CA ARG A 89 1.65 6.43 5.47
C ARG A 89 0.68 6.71 4.34
N HIS A 90 -0.57 7.09 4.63
CA HIS A 90 -1.53 7.44 3.58
C HIS A 90 -1.04 8.59 2.70
N ARG A 91 -0.31 9.57 3.28
CA ARG A 91 0.21 10.72 2.54
C ARG A 91 1.42 10.41 1.67
N LEU A 92 2.02 9.23 1.85
CA LEU A 92 3.19 8.79 1.11
C LEU A 92 2.82 8.00 -0.14
N THR A 93 1.55 7.62 -0.32
CA THR A 93 1.16 6.85 -1.49
C THR A 93 1.19 7.72 -2.75
N ASP A 94 1.52 7.13 -3.90
CA ASP A 94 1.71 7.88 -5.14
C ASP A 94 0.40 8.56 -5.57
N THR A 95 -0.74 7.88 -5.36
CA THR A 95 -2.07 8.38 -5.71
C THR A 95 -2.66 9.35 -4.66
N TYR A 96 -1.92 9.70 -3.61
CA TYR A 96 -2.33 10.72 -2.66
C TYR A 96 -2.05 12.14 -3.19
N GLY A 97 -3.08 12.99 -3.20
CA GLY A 97 -2.94 14.42 -3.45
C GLY A 97 -2.26 14.75 -4.78
N ARG A 98 -1.05 15.30 -4.71
CA ARG A 98 -0.21 15.70 -5.86
C ARG A 98 1.16 15.00 -5.84
N ASN A 99 1.23 13.79 -5.28
CA ASN A 99 2.48 13.03 -5.23
C ASN A 99 2.94 12.57 -6.61
N MET A 100 2.00 12.30 -7.53
CA MET A 100 2.29 12.14 -8.96
C MET A 100 2.33 13.48 -9.70
N THR A 101 3.28 13.61 -10.63
CA THR A 101 3.25 14.63 -11.69
C THR A 101 2.05 14.39 -12.63
N ASP A 102 1.70 15.41 -13.43
CA ASP A 102 0.61 15.28 -14.41
C ASP A 102 0.87 14.14 -15.43
N ALA A 103 2.13 13.93 -15.82
CA ALA A 103 2.51 12.87 -16.73
C ALA A 103 2.35 11.47 -16.10
N GLU A 104 2.80 11.30 -14.85
CA GLU A 104 2.63 10.04 -14.11
C GLU A 104 1.15 9.73 -13.86
N LYS A 105 0.37 10.76 -13.53
CA LYS A 105 -1.06 10.64 -13.32
C LYS A 105 -1.79 10.23 -14.60
N ALA A 106 -1.43 10.83 -15.74
CA ALA A 106 -1.98 10.46 -17.04
C ALA A 106 -1.62 9.00 -17.39
N ASN A 107 -0.38 8.58 -17.14
CA ASN A 107 0.05 7.19 -17.34
C ASN A 107 -0.74 6.23 -16.44
N TYR A 108 -0.88 6.54 -15.16
CA TYR A 108 -1.61 5.73 -14.20
C TYR A 108 -3.09 5.55 -14.59
N TYR A 109 -3.76 6.61 -15.05
CA TYR A 109 -5.15 6.50 -15.53
C TYR A 109 -5.30 5.76 -16.87
N GLY A 110 -4.22 5.59 -17.63
CA GLY A 110 -4.19 4.76 -18.83
C GLY A 110 -3.98 3.26 -18.56
N LEU A 111 -3.68 2.86 -17.32
CA LEU A 111 -3.44 1.47 -16.96
C LEU A 111 -4.72 0.61 -17.04
N SER A 112 -4.55 -0.68 -17.30
CA SER A 112 -5.61 -1.67 -17.08
C SER A 112 -6.01 -1.69 -15.60
N SER A 113 -7.24 -2.12 -15.28
CA SER A 113 -7.70 -2.13 -13.88
C SER A 113 -6.83 -3.03 -13.00
N ARG A 114 -6.34 -4.15 -13.56
CA ARG A 114 -5.41 -5.03 -12.87
C ARG A 114 -4.07 -4.34 -12.57
N ASP A 115 -3.53 -3.59 -13.53
CA ASP A 115 -2.23 -2.93 -13.38
C ASP A 115 -2.30 -1.70 -12.48
N ALA A 116 -3.42 -0.95 -12.52
CA ALA A 116 -3.68 0.14 -11.57
C ALA A 116 -3.80 -0.38 -10.12
N LEU A 117 -4.51 -1.50 -9.93
CA LEU A 117 -4.59 -2.16 -8.63
C LEU A 117 -3.21 -2.66 -8.18
N ALA A 118 -2.45 -3.28 -9.07
CA ALA A 118 -1.10 -3.72 -8.76
C ALA A 118 -0.22 -2.53 -8.34
N HIS A 119 -0.23 -1.44 -9.10
CA HIS A 119 0.51 -0.22 -8.79
C HIS A 119 0.28 0.25 -7.35
N ASP A 120 -0.99 0.44 -6.96
CA ASP A 120 -1.32 0.94 -5.62
C ASP A 120 -0.94 -0.07 -4.51
N LEU A 121 -1.11 -1.38 -4.75
CA LEU A 121 -0.71 -2.42 -3.80
C LEU A 121 0.81 -2.48 -3.58
N TRP A 122 1.59 -2.37 -4.66
CA TRP A 122 3.05 -2.34 -4.58
C TRP A 122 3.53 -1.08 -3.85
N ASN A 123 2.95 0.07 -4.20
CA ASN A 123 3.28 1.34 -3.56
C ASN A 123 3.00 1.29 -2.04
N ALA A 124 1.79 0.85 -1.64
CA ALA A 124 1.46 0.67 -0.23
C ALA A 124 2.39 -0.33 0.48
N ARG A 125 2.67 -1.47 -0.14
CA ARG A 125 3.59 -2.50 0.39
C ARG A 125 4.98 -1.93 0.66
N GLU A 126 5.57 -1.22 -0.30
CA GLU A 126 6.91 -0.64 -0.17
C GLU A 126 6.96 0.38 0.97
N ILE A 127 5.93 1.23 1.12
CA ILE A 127 5.83 2.17 2.23
C ILE A 127 5.86 1.44 3.58
N TYR A 128 5.09 0.35 3.73
CA TYR A 128 5.10 -0.44 4.97
C TYR A 128 6.44 -1.14 5.21
N ILE A 129 7.10 -1.66 4.16
CA ILE A 129 8.43 -2.29 4.28
C ILE A 129 9.47 -1.27 4.73
N GLN A 130 9.53 -0.10 4.08
CA GLN A 130 10.49 0.96 4.37
C GLN A 130 10.37 1.48 5.81
N GLN A 131 9.17 1.42 6.40
CA GLN A 131 8.94 1.83 7.79
C GLN A 131 9.11 0.69 8.81
N GLY A 132 9.45 -0.52 8.38
CA GLY A 132 9.51 -1.70 9.26
C GLY A 132 8.13 -2.08 9.82
N LYS A 133 7.07 -1.84 9.04
CA LYS A 133 5.65 -2.02 9.39
C LYS A 133 4.94 -3.06 8.53
N TYR A 134 5.65 -3.78 7.66
CA TYR A 134 5.08 -4.85 6.86
C TYR A 134 4.90 -6.12 7.71
N THR A 135 3.79 -6.16 8.45
CA THR A 135 3.41 -7.28 9.33
C THR A 135 2.48 -8.27 8.61
N PRO A 136 2.19 -9.45 9.20
CA PRO A 136 1.17 -10.35 8.67
C PRO A 136 -0.19 -9.69 8.47
N GLU A 137 -0.61 -8.80 9.38
CA GLU A 137 -1.88 -8.06 9.28
C GLU A 137 -1.93 -7.18 8.04
N ILE A 138 -0.86 -6.44 7.74
CA ILE A 138 -0.77 -5.62 6.52
C ILE A 138 -0.74 -6.49 5.27
N ARG A 139 0.00 -7.60 5.29
CA ARG A 139 0.03 -8.55 4.17
C ARG A 139 -1.36 -9.10 3.88
N GLU A 140 -2.11 -9.52 4.90
CA GLU A 140 -3.47 -10.02 4.71
C GLU A 140 -4.42 -8.92 4.25
N GLY A 141 -4.29 -7.68 4.75
CA GLY A 141 -5.04 -6.54 4.23
C GLY A 141 -4.81 -6.31 2.74
N LEU A 142 -3.56 -6.29 2.28
CA LEU A 142 -3.25 -6.14 0.85
C LEU A 142 -3.81 -7.29 0.00
N LEU A 143 -3.78 -8.52 0.51
CA LEU A 143 -4.42 -9.67 -0.17
C LEU A 143 -5.95 -9.54 -0.19
N ASP A 144 -6.55 -9.01 0.86
CA ASP A 144 -8.00 -8.82 0.93
C ASP A 144 -8.47 -7.71 -0.02
N VAL A 145 -7.69 -6.65 -0.22
CA VAL A 145 -7.95 -5.64 -1.26
C VAL A 145 -8.05 -6.29 -2.65
N ILE A 146 -7.17 -7.25 -2.96
CA ILE A 146 -7.24 -8.00 -4.24
C ILE A 146 -8.54 -8.81 -4.31
N LYS A 147 -8.86 -9.57 -3.25
CA LYS A 147 -10.05 -10.42 -3.20
C LYS A 147 -11.32 -9.59 -3.38
N ARG A 148 -11.43 -8.50 -2.62
CA ARG A 148 -12.55 -7.56 -2.62
C ARG A 148 -12.74 -6.86 -3.95
N ASN A 149 -11.67 -6.41 -4.62
CA ASN A 149 -11.81 -5.84 -5.96
C ASN A 149 -12.36 -6.86 -6.97
N LYS A 150 -11.91 -8.12 -6.90
CA LYS A 150 -12.39 -9.19 -7.79
C LYS A 150 -13.82 -9.62 -7.50
N SER A 151 -14.25 -9.63 -6.24
CA SER A 151 -15.61 -10.01 -5.84
C SER A 151 -16.61 -8.89 -6.08
N ASP A 152 -16.26 -7.65 -5.72
CA ASP A 152 -17.19 -6.53 -5.65
C ASP A 152 -17.27 -5.81 -7.01
N HIS A 153 -16.20 -5.88 -7.81
CA HIS A 153 -16.10 -5.25 -9.14
C HIS A 153 -15.62 -6.23 -10.24
N PRO A 154 -16.27 -7.40 -10.41
CA PRO A 154 -15.78 -8.48 -11.28
C PRO A 154 -15.62 -8.06 -12.75
N ASN A 155 -16.48 -7.15 -13.23
CA ASN A 155 -16.42 -6.63 -14.60
C ASN A 155 -15.17 -5.79 -14.89
N LEU A 156 -14.47 -5.31 -13.86
CA LEU A 156 -13.22 -4.57 -14.00
C LEU A 156 -12.00 -5.47 -13.79
N PHE A 157 -12.06 -6.40 -12.83
CA PHE A 157 -10.87 -7.12 -12.35
C PHE A 157 -10.79 -8.61 -12.71
N ASN A 158 -11.83 -9.20 -13.33
CA ASN A 158 -11.82 -10.59 -13.84
C ASN A 158 -11.72 -10.66 -15.37
N LYS A 159 -11.28 -9.58 -16.02
CA LYS A 159 -11.02 -9.52 -17.46
C LYS A 159 -9.62 -10.01 -17.81
#